data_AF-A0AAV1QL40-F1
#
_entry.id   AF-A0AAV1QL40-F1
#
_cell.length_a   1.000
_cell.length_b   1.000
_cell.length_c   1.000
_cell.angle_alpha   90.00
_cell.angle_beta   90.00
_cell.angle_gamma   90.00
#
_symmetry.space_group_name_H-M   'P 1'
#
loop_
_entity.id
_entity.type
_entity.pdbx_description
1 polymer ?
#
loop_
_entity_poly.entity_id
_entity_poly.type
_entity_poly.pdbx_seq_one_letter_code
_entity_poly.pdbx_strand_id
1 'polypeptide(L)' 'MEDVRNVYKSGYIKEMMQEASAQLGVPLSCIVPVKNYSEELELDPNTDILLLSAIIQMLRFADNYFDEISDFEVKE' A
#
# COMPACT_ATOMS: atom_id res chain seq x y z
N MET A 1 5.13 15.45 7.48
CA MET A 1 4.45 15.62 6.18
C MET A 1 3.45 16.76 6.34
N GLU A 2 3.65 17.89 5.66
CA GLU A 2 2.69 19.02 5.77
C GLU A 2 1.36 18.74 5.06
N ASP A 3 1.39 17.96 3.97
CA ASP A 3 0.19 17.65 3.19
C ASP A 3 0.22 16.21 2.66
N VAL A 4 -0.70 15.39 3.17
CA VAL A 4 -0.89 13.99 2.80
C VAL A 4 -1.31 13.80 1.34
N ARG A 5 -1.87 14.82 0.70
CA ARG A 5 -2.19 14.81 -0.74
C ARG A 5 -0.95 14.80 -1.62
N ASN A 6 0.21 15.12 -1.05
CA ASN A 6 1.51 15.11 -1.74
C ASN A 6 2.32 13.84 -1.45
N VAL A 7 1.73 12.82 -0.83
CA VAL A 7 2.42 11.58 -0.44
C VAL A 7 3.22 10.96 -1.61
N TYR A 8 2.64 10.93 -2.82
CA TYR A 8 3.30 10.41 -4.03
C TYR A 8 4.15 11.44 -4.79
N LYS A 9 4.08 12.72 -4.42
CA LYS A 9 4.84 13.81 -5.06
C LYS A 9 6.11 14.15 -4.28
N SER A 10 6.18 13.80 -3.01
CA SER A 10 7.34 14.02 -2.16
C SER A 10 8.53 13.20 -2.65
N GLY A 11 9.64 13.87 -2.96
CA GLY A 11 10.88 13.22 -3.38
C GLY A 11 11.42 12.26 -2.32
N TYR A 12 11.37 12.66 -1.05
CA TYR A 12 11.77 11.84 0.09
C TYR A 12 10.94 10.55 0.20
N ILE A 13 9.60 10.65 0.06
CA ILE A 13 8.74 9.46 0.13
C ILE A 13 9.01 8.54 -1.06
N LYS A 14 9.21 9.09 -2.25
CA LYS A 14 9.55 8.31 -3.44
C LYS A 14 10.85 7.53 -3.25
N GLU A 15 11.88 8.15 -2.68
CA GLU A 15 13.16 7.50 -2.39
C GLU A 15 12.99 6.36 -1.37
N MET A 16 12.29 6.59 -0.26
CA MET A 16 11.97 5.53 0.71
C MET A 16 11.19 4.37 0.08
N MET A 17 10.22 4.66 -0.80
CA MET A 17 9.47 3.62 -1.50
C MET A 17 10.35 2.79 -2.43
N GLN A 18 11.30 3.43 -3.13
CA GLN A 18 12.26 2.75 -3.99
C GLN A 18 13.20 1.85 -3.18
N GLU A 19 13.67 2.34 -2.02
CA GLU A 19 14.49 1.55 -1.11
C GLU A 19 13.72 0.35 -0.57
N ALA A 20 12.49 0.53 -0.09
CA ALA A 20 11.64 -0.55 0.40
C ALA A 20 11.36 -1.60 -0.70
N SER A 21 11.06 -1.15 -1.92
CA SER A 21 10.88 -2.02 -3.09
C SER A 21 12.13 -2.86 -3.35
N ALA A 22 13.31 -2.25 -3.32
CA ALA A 22 14.58 -2.95 -3.52
C ALA A 22 14.89 -3.96 -2.40
N GLN A 23 14.65 -3.58 -1.13
CA GLN A 23 14.91 -4.46 0.02
C GLN A 23 13.96 -5.65 0.08
N LEU A 24 12.69 -5.45 -0.25
CA LEU A 24 11.67 -6.50 -0.21
C LEU A 24 11.63 -7.35 -1.49
N GLY A 25 12.29 -6.90 -2.56
CA GLY A 25 12.28 -7.58 -3.86
C GLY A 25 10.91 -7.56 -4.54
N VAL A 26 10.06 -6.57 -4.21
CA VAL A 26 8.71 -6.42 -4.78
C VAL A 26 8.64 -5.21 -5.69
N PRO A 27 7.77 -5.20 -6.72
CA PRO A 27 7.56 -4.03 -7.55
C PRO A 27 7.15 -2.79 -6.74
N LEU A 28 7.52 -1.60 -7.21
CA LEU A 28 7.14 -0.34 -6.56
C LEU A 28 5.61 -0.18 -6.45
N SER A 29 4.84 -0.78 -7.37
CA SER A 29 3.38 -0.81 -7.32
C SER A 29 2.80 -1.55 -6.12
N CYS A 30 3.61 -2.39 -5.45
CA CYS A 30 3.23 -3.09 -4.22
C CYS A 30 3.57 -2.29 -2.95
N ILE A 31 4.21 -1.13 -3.08
CA ILE A 31 4.57 -0.27 -1.95
C ILE A 31 3.55 0.86 -1.86
N VAL A 32 2.79 0.89 -0.75
CA VAL A 32 1.74 1.89 -0.52
C VAL A 32 2.14 2.76 0.66
N PRO A 33 2.53 4.04 0.45
CA PRO A 33 2.82 4.95 1.54
C PRO A 33 1.52 5.38 2.23
N VAL A 34 1.50 5.29 3.56
CA VAL A 34 0.37 5.71 4.39
C VAL A 34 0.86 6.57 5.56
N LYS A 35 -0.01 7.45 6.04
CA LYS A 35 0.17 8.14 7.32
C LYS A 35 -0.63 7.39 8.38
N ASN A 36 -0.07 7.17 9.57
CA ASN A 36 -0.75 6.51 10.68
C ASN A 36 -1.29 7.56 11.67
N TYR A 37 -2.43 7.25 12.31
CA TYR A 37 -3.04 8.01 13.41
C TYR A 37 -2.43 7.71 14.79
N SER A 38 -1.26 7.06 14.87
CA SER A 38 -0.68 6.65 16.15
C SER A 38 -0.46 7.79 17.16
N GLU A 39 -0.37 9.03 16.68
CA GLU A 39 -0.18 10.24 17.50
C GLU A 39 -1.29 11.29 17.29
N GLU A 40 -2.38 10.94 16.61
CA GLU A 40 -3.45 11.87 16.22
C GLU A 40 -4.80 11.36 16.72
N LEU A 41 -5.56 12.24 17.39
CA LEU A 41 -6.90 11.94 17.92
C LEU A 41 -8.01 12.24 16.92
N GLU A 42 -7.80 13.23 16.05
CA GLU A 42 -8.79 13.68 15.08
C GLU A 42 -8.64 12.93 13.76
N LEU A 43 -9.77 12.58 13.15
CA LEU A 43 -9.80 11.95 11.83
C LEU A 43 -9.59 12.99 10.73
N ASP A 44 -8.81 12.61 9.71
CA ASP A 44 -8.60 13.38 8.49
C ASP A 44 -9.02 12.54 7.26
N PRO A 45 -10.03 12.96 6.50
CA PRO A 45 -10.51 12.21 5.35
C PRO A 45 -9.43 11.88 4.32
N ASN A 46 -8.41 12.73 4.16
CA ASN A 46 -7.34 12.47 3.20
C ASN A 46 -6.44 11.31 3.66
N THR A 47 -6.17 11.23 4.96
CA THR A 47 -5.46 10.12 5.60
C THR A 47 -6.30 8.83 5.55
N ASP A 48 -7.60 8.93 5.83
CA ASP A 48 -8.53 7.78 5.74
C ASP A 48 -8.55 7.20 4.33
N ILE A 49 -8.60 8.03 3.30
CA ILE A 49 -8.59 7.58 1.90
C ILE A 49 -7.33 6.76 1.61
N LEU A 50 -6.16 7.19 2.08
CA LEU A 50 -4.92 6.43 1.87
C LEU A 50 -4.92 5.09 2.62
N LEU A 51 -5.37 5.08 3.87
CA LEU A 51 -5.45 3.86 4.69
C LEU A 51 -6.43 2.85 4.10
N LEU A 52 -7.63 3.31 3.73
CA LEU A 52 -8.65 2.47 3.10
C LEU A 52 -8.17 1.95 1.73
N SER A 53 -7.47 2.79 0.96
CA SER A 53 -6.87 2.36 -0.32
C SER A 53 -5.81 1.27 -0.11
N ALA A 54 -4.99 1.37 0.93
CA ALA A 54 -4.01 0.34 1.28
C ALA A 54 -4.68 -0.98 1.67
N ILE A 55 -5.72 -0.93 2.49
CA ILE A 55 -6.51 -2.12 2.87
C ILE A 55 -7.14 -2.78 1.64
N ILE A 56 -7.74 -1.99 0.74
CA ILE A 56 -8.33 -2.51 -0.50
C ILE A 56 -7.25 -3.20 -1.36
N GLN A 57 -6.04 -2.64 -1.43
CA GLN A 57 -4.94 -3.30 -2.13
C GLN A 57 -4.54 -4.62 -1.47
N MET A 58 -4.41 -4.67 -0.14
CA MET A 58 -4.11 -5.91 0.58
C MET A 58 -5.17 -6.99 0.33
N LEU A 59 -6.46 -6.63 0.36
CA LEU A 59 -7.55 -7.56 0.08
C LEU A 59 -7.49 -8.07 -1.36
N ARG A 60 -7.23 -7.21 -2.35
CA ARG A 60 -7.04 -7.64 -3.74
C ARG A 60 -5.86 -8.59 -3.91
N PHE A 61 -4.75 -8.37 -3.20
CA PHE A 61 -3.62 -9.30 -3.22
C PHE A 61 -3.99 -10.65 -2.62
N ALA A 62 -4.75 -10.66 -1.52
CA ALA A 62 -5.24 -11.91 -0.94
C ALA A 62 -6.18 -12.66 -1.89
N ASP A 63 -7.12 -11.95 -2.51
CA ASP A 63 -8.08 -12.51 -3.48
C ASP A 63 -7.37 -13.14 -4.68
N ASN A 64 -6.45 -12.39 -5.30
CA ASN A 64 -5.63 -12.87 -6.42
C ASN A 64 -4.82 -14.13 -6.05
N TYR A 65 -4.30 -14.20 -4.82
CA TYR A 65 -3.56 -15.37 -4.34
C TYR A 65 -4.45 -16.61 -4.23
N PHE A 66 -5.69 -16.47 -3.76
CA PHE A 66 -6.64 -17.58 -3.70
C PHE A 66 -7.11 -18.02 -5.09
N ASP A 67 -7.30 -17.08 -6.02
CA ASP A 67 -7.60 -17.40 -7.42
C ASP A 67 -6.48 -18.23 -8.05
N GLU A 68 -5.23 -17.82 -7.86
CA GLU A 68 -4.06 -18.57 -8.34
C GLU A 68 -4.03 -20.00 -7.78
N ILE A 69 -4.24 -20.18 -6.47
CA ILE A 69 -4.31 -21.51 -5.85
C ILE A 69 -5.41 -22.37 -6.48
N SER A 70 -6.61 -21.82 -6.65
CA SER A 70 -7.74 -22.56 -7.22
C SER A 70 -7.47 -23.00 -8.67
N ASP A 71 -6.78 -22.18 -9.45
CA ASP A 71 -6.35 -22.48 -10.81
C ASP A 71 -5.28 -23.58 -10.88
N PHE A 72 -4.53 -23.81 -9.80
CA PHE A 72 -3.61 -24.95 -9.69
C PHE A 72 -4.34 -26.24 -9.36
N GLU A 73 -5.35 -26.21 -8.47
CA GLU A 73 -6.14 -27.39 -8.10
C GLU A 73 -7.01 -27.92 -9.24
N VAL A 74 -7.48 -27.06 -10.16
CA VAL A 74 -8.28 -27.47 -11.33
C VAL A 74 -7.43 -28.11 -12.45
N LYS A 75 -6.10 -27.99 -12.38
CA LYS A 75 -5.17 -28.51 -13.40
C LYS A 75 -4.54 -29.87 -13.06
N GLU A 76 -4.82 -30.44 -11.89
CA GLU A 76 -4.57 -31.86 -11.57
C GLU A 76 -5.82 -32.72 -11.79
#